data_AF-A0A067JFZ5-F1
#
_entry.id   AF-A0A067JFZ5-F1
#
_cell.length_a   1.000
_cell.length_b   1.000
_cell.length_c   1.000
_cell.angle_alpha   90.00
_cell.angle_beta   90.00
_cell.angle_gamma   90.00
#
_symmetry.space_group_name_H-M   'P 1'
#
loop_
_entity.id
_entity.type
_entity.pdbx_description
1 polymer ?
#
loop_
_entity_poly.entity_id
_entity_poly.type
_entity_poly.pdbx_seq_one_letter_code
_entity_poly.pdbx_strand_id
1 'polypeptide(L)'
;MANDGKKIIIKGCIKSTKGPWIVNRSTKYGIVSKYRFPTDRERQNNKQRERRRRAVARKIFAGLRQHGNYKLPKHADSNDLLKALCEEAGWHAEEDGTLFRKDFHVGSEYGALPSSSSTLECHGQEGNDLNLSLSLSLSSSN
;
A
#
# COMPACT_ATOMS: atom_id res chain seq x y z
N MET A 1 -15.12 -36.27 -15.20
CA MET A 1 -15.27 -34.92 -14.60
C MET A 1 -14.41 -34.85 -13.34
N ALA A 2 -13.13 -34.47 -13.46
CA ALA A 2 -12.27 -34.25 -12.31
C ALA A 2 -12.14 -32.73 -12.13
N ASN A 3 -12.79 -32.20 -11.09
CA ASN A 3 -12.71 -30.79 -10.75
C ASN A 3 -11.48 -30.63 -9.86
N ASP A 4 -10.32 -30.39 -10.47
CA ASP A 4 -9.09 -30.07 -9.75
C ASP A 4 -9.27 -28.73 -9.06
N GLY A 5 -9.70 -28.80 -7.79
CA GLY A 5 -9.88 -27.65 -6.91
C GLY A 5 -8.54 -26.94 -6.71
N LYS A 6 -8.24 -25.98 -7.60
CA LYS A 6 -7.10 -25.08 -7.50
C LYS A 6 -7.16 -24.40 -6.14
N LYS A 7 -6.34 -24.87 -5.19
CA LYS A 7 -6.21 -24.30 -3.86
C LYS A 7 -5.80 -22.84 -4.04
N ILE A 8 -6.71 -21.90 -3.78
CA ILE A 8 -6.43 -20.47 -3.86
C ILE A 8 -5.36 -20.18 -2.81
N ILE A 9 -4.11 -20.01 -3.25
CA ILE A 9 -3.01 -19.61 -2.38
C ILE A 9 -3.24 -18.13 -2.09
N ILE A 10 -3.94 -17.84 -0.99
CA ILE A 10 -4.12 -16.48 -0.50
C ILE A 10 -2.72 -15.98 -0.10
N LYS A 11 -2.11 -15.16 -0.97
CA LYS A 11 -0.87 -14.43 -0.69
C LYS A 11 -1.19 -13.32 0.31
N GLY A 12 -1.26 -13.69 1.59
CA GLY A 12 -1.47 -12.78 2.70
C GLY A 12 -0.49 -13.08 3.83
N CYS A 13 -0.21 -12.07 4.64
CA CYS A 13 0.65 -12.20 5.82
C CYS A 13 0.11 -13.19 6.87
N ILE A 14 -1.18 -13.49 6.84
CA ILE A 14 -1.84 -14.56 7.61
C ILE A 14 -2.10 -15.74 6.67
N LYS A 15 -1.42 -16.86 6.92
CA LYS A 15 -1.73 -18.12 6.26
C LYS A 15 -2.92 -18.79 6.95
N SER A 16 -3.92 -19.23 6.17
CA SER A 16 -5.06 -20.02 6.67
C SER A 16 -4.67 -21.44 7.07
N THR A 17 -3.59 -21.96 6.49
CA THR A 17 -3.11 -23.32 6.75
C THR A 17 -2.05 -23.37 7.86
N LYS A 18 -2.09 -24.42 8.68
CA LYS A 18 -1.09 -24.74 9.72
C LYS A 18 0.22 -25.29 9.12
N GLY A 19 0.58 -24.87 7.91
CA GLY A 19 1.79 -25.31 7.23
C GLY A 19 3.04 -24.54 7.68
N PRO A 20 4.24 -25.02 7.28
CA PRO A 20 5.48 -24.31 7.53
C PRO A 20 5.49 -22.93 6.84
N TRP A 21 6.15 -21.98 7.48
CA TRP A 21 6.51 -20.72 6.85
C TRP A 21 7.74 -20.93 5.97
N ILE A 22 7.68 -20.45 4.74
CA ILE A 22 8.81 -20.46 3.82
C ILE A 22 9.52 -19.13 4.03
N VAL A 23 10.79 -19.20 4.40
CA VAL A 23 11.64 -18.03 4.59
C VAL A 23 12.70 -18.06 3.50
N ASN A 24 12.64 -17.07 2.62
CA ASN A 24 13.61 -16.88 1.54
C ASN A 24 14.72 -15.97 2.04
N ARG A 25 15.98 -16.33 1.75
CA ARG A 25 17.15 -15.50 2.03
C ARG A 25 17.94 -15.36 0.74
N SER A 26 18.30 -14.13 0.36
CA SER A 26 19.23 -13.89 -0.74
C SER A 26 20.65 -14.21 -0.28
N THR A 27 21.40 -14.88 -1.13
CA THR A 27 22.83 -15.17 -0.96
C THR A 27 23.55 -14.79 -2.25
N LYS A 28 24.88 -14.69 -2.22
CA LYS A 28 25.71 -14.38 -3.40
C LYS A 28 25.52 -15.34 -4.59
N TYR A 29 24.93 -16.52 -4.37
CA TYR A 29 24.70 -17.54 -5.39
C TYR A 29 23.22 -17.75 -5.73
N GLY A 30 22.31 -16.93 -5.19
CA GLY A 30 20.87 -17.02 -5.44
C GLY A 30 20.01 -17.07 -4.17
N ILE A 31 18.73 -17.41 -4.33
CA ILE A 31 17.73 -17.43 -3.25
C ILE A 31 17.66 -18.82 -2.60
N VAL A 32 17.92 -18.88 -1.30
CA VAL A 32 17.77 -20.10 -0.49
C VAL A 32 16.46 -20.05 0.29
N SER A 33 15.62 -21.07 0.10
CA SER A 33 14.33 -21.20 0.80
C SER A 33 14.45 -22.17 1.98
N LYS A 34 14.07 -21.74 3.19
CA LYS A 34 14.05 -22.60 4.39
C LYS A 34 12.65 -22.68 4.98
N TYR A 35 12.21 -23.89 5.31
CA TYR A 35 10.99 -24.13 6.06
C TYR A 35 11.19 -23.87 7.56
N ARG A 36 10.29 -23.08 8.13
CA ARG A 36 10.14 -22.82 9.57
C ARG A 36 8.79 -23.34 10.02
N PHE A 37 8.72 -23.84 11.25
CA PHE A 37 7.47 -24.31 11.86
C PHE A 37 7.10 -23.37 13.01
N PRO A 38 6.30 -22.32 12.76
CA PRO A 38 5.90 -21.37 13.79
C PRO A 38 4.97 -22.01 14.82
N THR A 39 5.19 -21.63 16.07
CA THR A 39 4.34 -21.97 17.21
C THR A 39 2.97 -21.29 17.10
N ASP A 40 1.99 -21.81 17.84
CA ASP A 40 0.64 -21.23 17.86
C ASP A 40 0.63 -19.79 18.42
N ARG A 41 1.48 -19.50 19.41
CA ARG A 41 1.65 -18.15 19.96
C ARG A 41 2.16 -17.16 18.91
N GLU A 42 3.16 -17.55 18.11
CA GLU A 42 3.67 -16.70 17.02
C GLU A 42 2.60 -16.42 15.95
N ARG A 43 1.78 -17.42 15.61
CA ARG A 43 0.67 -17.26 14.66
C ARG A 43 -0.39 -16.30 15.21
N GLN A 44 -0.76 -16.45 16.48
CA GLN A 44 -1.71 -15.55 17.15
C GLN A 44 -1.19 -14.11 17.20
N ASN A 45 0.10 -13.92 17.51
CA ASN A 45 0.74 -12.60 17.48
C ASN A 45 0.71 -11.96 16.08
N ASN A 46 1.00 -12.71 15.02
CA ASN A 46 0.89 -12.21 13.64
C ASN A 46 -0.56 -11.84 13.28
N LYS A 47 -1.54 -12.69 13.66
CA LYS A 47 -2.97 -12.39 13.47
C LYS A 47 -3.39 -11.11 14.19
N GLN A 48 -2.94 -10.91 15.42
CA GLN A 48 -3.22 -9.71 16.20
C GLN A 48 -2.55 -8.47 15.61
N ARG A 49 -1.28 -8.57 15.17
CA ARG A 49 -0.57 -7.49 14.48
C ARG A 49 -1.31 -7.06 13.22
N GLU A 50 -1.71 -8.01 12.39
CA GLU A 50 -2.43 -7.72 11.16
C GLU A 50 -3.83 -7.13 11.44
N ARG A 51 -4.54 -7.62 12.46
CA ARG A 51 -5.81 -7.00 12.89
C ARG A 51 -5.60 -5.55 13.31
N ARG A 52 -4.55 -5.24 14.08
CA ARG A 52 -4.19 -3.87 14.46
C ARG A 52 -3.86 -3.01 13.24
N ARG A 53 -3.00 -3.49 12.33
CA ARG A 53 -2.67 -2.80 11.07
C ARG A 53 -3.92 -2.43 10.27
N ARG A 54 -4.84 -3.39 10.08
CA ARG A 54 -6.11 -3.17 9.37
C ARG A 54 -7.08 -2.26 10.13
N ALA A 55 -7.02 -2.24 11.46
CA ALA A 55 -7.86 -1.32 12.24
C ALA A 55 -7.38 0.12 12.08
N VAL A 56 -6.06 0.35 12.08
CA VAL A 56 -5.46 1.67 11.83
C VAL A 56 -5.83 2.17 10.44
N ALA A 57 -5.64 1.37 9.39
CA ALA A 57 -6.03 1.75 8.03
C ALA A 57 -7.52 2.13 7.93
N ARG A 58 -8.41 1.35 8.58
CA ARG A 58 -9.85 1.68 8.63
C ARG A 58 -10.13 3.02 9.31
N LYS A 59 -9.44 3.34 10.41
CA LYS A 59 -9.59 4.64 11.08
C LYS A 59 -9.12 5.80 10.20
N ILE A 60 -7.99 5.63 9.49
CA ILE A 60 -7.48 6.63 8.56
C ILE A 60 -8.50 6.91 7.45
N PHE A 61 -8.99 5.86 6.77
CA PHE A 61 -9.99 6.04 5.71
C PHE A 61 -11.30 6.65 6.21
N ALA A 62 -11.74 6.30 7.42
CA ALA A 62 -12.91 6.94 8.03
C ALA A 62 -12.68 8.44 8.26
N GLY A 63 -11.52 8.83 8.80
CA GLY A 63 -11.17 10.23 9.01
C GLY A 63 -11.11 11.03 7.70
N LEU A 64 -10.48 10.47 6.66
CA LEU A 64 -10.42 11.09 5.33
C LEU A 64 -11.82 11.26 4.72
N ARG A 65 -12.73 10.28 4.87
CA ARG A 65 -14.13 10.43 4.42
C ARG A 65 -14.87 11.55 5.14
N GLN A 66 -14.61 11.70 6.44
CA GLN A 66 -15.34 12.65 7.27
C GLN A 66 -14.82 14.08 7.10
N HIS A 67 -13.52 14.26 6.89
CA HIS A 67 -12.86 15.56 6.95
C HIS A 67 -12.15 15.99 5.66
N GLY A 68 -11.97 15.09 4.68
CA GLY A 68 -11.19 15.37 3.47
C GLY A 68 -11.94 16.14 2.38
N ASN A 69 -13.23 16.44 2.56
CA ASN A 69 -14.05 17.21 1.62
C ASN A 69 -13.98 16.75 0.14
N TYR A 70 -13.64 15.48 -0.10
CA TYR A 70 -13.58 14.90 -1.43
C TYR A 70 -14.98 14.80 -2.04
N LYS A 71 -15.10 15.15 -3.33
CA LYS A 71 -16.35 15.03 -4.11
C LYS A 71 -16.56 13.59 -4.57
N LEU A 72 -16.71 12.68 -3.62
CA LEU A 72 -16.85 11.26 -3.88
C LEU A 72 -18.32 10.85 -4.00
N PRO A 73 -18.64 9.82 -4.82
CA PRO A 73 -19.96 9.21 -4.84
C PRO A 73 -20.41 8.73 -3.45
N LYS A 74 -21.73 8.68 -3.22
CA LYS A 74 -22.33 8.22 -1.94
C LYS A 74 -21.85 6.84 -1.49
N HIS A 75 -21.48 5.97 -2.44
CA HIS A 75 -20.99 4.60 -2.20
C HIS A 75 -19.53 4.40 -2.60
N ALA A 76 -18.71 5.45 -2.53
CA ALA A 76 -17.29 5.38 -2.88
C ALA A 76 -16.52 4.37 -2.03
N ASP A 77 -15.74 3.53 -2.70
CA ASP A 77 -14.93 2.50 -2.06
C ASP A 77 -13.60 3.08 -1.51
N SER A 78 -12.65 2.22 -1.12
CA SER A 78 -11.34 2.68 -0.63
C SER A 78 -10.41 3.14 -1.76
N ASN A 79 -10.56 2.60 -2.97
CA ASN A 79 -9.73 2.96 -4.12
C ASN A 79 -10.14 4.33 -4.66
N ASP A 80 -11.43 4.64 -4.72
CA ASP A 80 -11.95 5.95 -5.13
C ASP A 80 -11.40 7.08 -4.25
N LEU A 81 -11.35 6.83 -2.93
CA LEU A 81 -10.71 7.72 -1.95
C LEU A 81 -9.23 7.94 -2.23
N LEU A 82 -8.50 6.86 -2.51
CA LEU A 82 -7.08 6.94 -2.80
C LEU A 82 -6.83 7.71 -4.09
N LYS A 83 -7.66 7.51 -5.13
CA LYS A 83 -7.60 8.30 -6.36
C LYS A 83 -7.81 9.78 -6.09
N ALA A 84 -8.86 10.15 -5.35
CA ALA A 84 -9.12 11.55 -5.01
C ALA A 84 -7.99 12.18 -4.17
N LEU A 85 -7.42 11.42 -3.22
CA LEU A 85 -6.27 11.86 -2.43
C LEU A 85 -5.01 12.06 -3.29
N CYS A 86 -4.76 11.16 -4.24
CA CYS A 86 -3.65 11.29 -5.19
C CYS A 86 -3.83 12.54 -6.06
N GLU A 87 -5.03 12.80 -6.56
CA GLU A 87 -5.33 13.98 -7.37
C GLU A 87 -5.12 15.28 -6.60
N GLU A 88 -5.54 15.34 -5.34
CA GLU A 88 -5.28 16.48 -4.45
C GLU A 88 -3.76 16.72 -4.27
N ALA A 89 -2.99 15.64 -4.16
CA ALA A 89 -1.53 15.70 -4.04
C ALA A 89 -0.80 15.96 -5.38
N GLY A 90 -1.50 16.20 -6.48
CA GLY A 90 -0.90 16.45 -7.80
C GLY A 90 -0.44 15.20 -8.55
N TRP A 91 -0.92 14.02 -8.16
CA TRP A 91 -0.68 12.75 -8.84
C TRP A 91 -1.91 12.32 -9.64
N HIS A 92 -1.70 11.61 -10.74
CA HIS A 92 -2.75 10.94 -11.50
C HIS A 92 -2.63 9.43 -11.28
N ALA A 93 -3.76 8.77 -11.00
CA ALA A 93 -3.82 7.34 -10.76
C ALA A 93 -4.63 6.64 -11.85
N GLU A 94 -4.00 5.74 -12.59
CA GLU A 94 -4.66 4.93 -13.62
C GLU A 94 -5.42 3.73 -13.02
N GLU A 95 -6.20 3.05 -13.85
CA GLU A 95 -7.01 1.89 -13.43
C GLU A 95 -6.18 0.64 -13.15
N ASP A 96 -4.98 0.53 -13.75
CA ASP A 96 -4.01 -0.55 -13.52
C ASP A 96 -3.25 -0.39 -12.19
N GLY A 97 -3.37 0.77 -11.53
CA GLY A 97 -2.70 1.13 -10.29
C GLY A 97 -1.38 1.90 -10.47
N THR A 98 -1.02 2.28 -11.70
CA THR A 98 0.15 3.11 -11.98
C THR A 98 -0.13 4.58 -11.59
N LEU A 99 0.87 5.25 -11.01
CA LEU A 99 0.78 6.66 -10.61
C LEU A 99 1.74 7.52 -11.44
N PHE A 100 1.22 8.62 -11.97
CA PHE A 100 1.98 9.62 -12.73
C PHE A 100 1.95 10.96 -12.02
N ARG A 101 3.03 11.74 -12.11
CA ARG A 101 3.01 13.11 -11.61
C ARG A 101 2.34 14.00 -12.64
N LYS A 102 1.32 14.77 -12.24
CA LYS A 102 0.75 15.78 -13.13
C LYS A 102 1.78 16.90 -13.26
N ASP A 103 2.32 17.08 -14.45
CA ASP A 103 3.13 18.25 -14.74
C ASP A 103 2.23 19.48 -14.63
N PHE A 104 2.49 20.32 -13.64
CA PHE A 104 1.88 21.64 -13.56
C PHE A 104 2.46 22.46 -14.69
N HIS A 105 1.86 22.37 -15.88
CA HIS A 105 1.98 23.41 -16.88
C HIS A 105 1.22 24.61 -16.32
N VAL A 106 1.91 25.37 -15.45
CA VAL A 106 1.52 26.77 -15.19
C VAL A 106 1.35 27.38 -16.57
N GLY A 107 0.15 27.90 -16.84
CA GLY A 107 -0.16 28.62 -18.06
C GLY A 107 0.76 29.83 -18.17
N SER A 108 1.96 29.60 -18.72
CA SER A 108 2.77 30.62 -19.35
C SER A 108 2.17 30.79 -20.74
N GLU A 109 1.11 31.59 -20.80
CA GLU A 109 0.99 32.52 -21.92
C GLU A 109 2.38 33.18 -22.06
N TYR A 110 2.95 33.15 -23.26
CA TYR A 110 4.38 33.34 -23.60
C TYR A 110 5.22 32.04 -23.56
N GLY A 111 5.50 31.55 -24.77
CA GLY A 111 6.02 30.22 -25.04
C GLY A 111 7.45 29.95 -24.62
N ALA A 112 7.69 28.70 -24.24
CA ALA A 112 8.99 28.05 -24.26
C ALA A 112 8.79 26.57 -24.63
N LEU A 113 9.72 26.04 -25.41
CA LEU A 113 9.66 24.77 -26.13
C LEU A 113 9.31 23.55 -25.25
N PRO A 114 8.65 22.51 -25.82
CA PRO A 114 8.57 21.20 -25.17
C PRO A 114 9.97 20.57 -25.13
N SER A 115 10.62 20.62 -23.97
CA SER A 115 11.80 19.81 -23.71
C SER A 115 11.35 18.39 -23.38
N SER A 116 11.51 17.51 -24.38
CA SER A 116 11.83 16.09 -24.26
C SER A 116 11.15 15.31 -23.14
N SER A 117 10.11 14.56 -23.54
CA SER A 117 9.60 13.36 -22.87
C SER A 117 10.74 12.52 -22.28
N SER A 118 10.84 12.49 -20.95
CA SER A 118 11.66 11.51 -20.23
C SER A 118 10.73 10.67 -19.38
N THR A 119 10.48 9.45 -19.86
CA THR A 119 9.83 8.38 -19.12
C THR A 119 10.68 8.08 -17.89
N LEU A 120 10.37 8.70 -16.75
CA LEU A 120 10.95 8.33 -15.47
C LEU A 120 10.20 7.11 -14.95
N GLU A 121 10.64 5.93 -15.39
CA GLU A 121 10.39 4.69 -14.66
C GLU A 121 11.01 4.82 -13.27
N CYS A 122 10.17 5.06 -12.26
CA CYS A 122 10.60 5.06 -10.86
C CYS A 122 10.94 3.63 -10.42
N HIS A 123 12.14 3.17 -10.79
CA HIS A 123 12.77 2.05 -10.10
C HIS A 123 13.13 2.52 -8.70
N GLY A 124 12.43 1.98 -7.70
CA GLY A 124 12.66 2.29 -6.30
C GLY A 124 14.13 2.10 -5.92
N GLN A 125 14.81 3.20 -5.68
CA GLN A 125 16.14 3.19 -5.09
C GLN A 125 16.02 3.10 -3.57
N GLU A 126 16.76 2.14 -3.05
CA GLU A 126 16.85 1.75 -1.65
C GLU A 126 17.41 2.89 -0.79
N GLY A 127 16.88 2.98 0.43
CA GLY A 127 17.61 3.44 1.61
C GLY A 127 17.70 4.95 1.78
N ASN A 128 16.76 5.51 2.55
CA ASN A 128 17.00 6.55 3.55
C ASN A 128 15.92 6.39 4.62
N ASP A 129 16.28 5.80 5.77
CA ASP A 129 15.41 5.70 6.95
C ASP A 129 15.17 7.11 7.53
N LEU A 130 14.27 7.88 6.90
CA LEU A 130 13.67 9.03 7.57
C LEU A 130 12.68 8.47 8.58
N ASN A 131 13.17 8.37 9.80
CA ASN A 131 12.45 7.99 11.01
C ASN A 131 11.32 9.02 11.27
N LEU A 132 10.20 8.91 10.53
CA LEU A 132 8.97 9.65 10.80
C LEU A 132 8.31 9.07 12.04
N SER A 133 8.75 9.56 13.20
CA SER A 133 8.04 9.42 14.46
C SER A 133 6.69 10.15 14.36
N LEU A 134 5.63 9.45 13.97
CA LEU A 134 4.25 9.90 14.14
C LEU A 134 3.83 9.64 15.59
N SER A 135 4.03 10.63 16.46
CA SER A 135 3.45 10.64 17.80
C SER A 135 1.95 10.92 17.73
N LEU A 136 1.14 9.86 17.83
CA LEU A 136 -0.29 9.97 18.08
C LEU A 136 -0.53 10.30 19.55
N SER A 137 -0.61 11.59 19.89
CA SER A 137 -1.12 12.03 21.19
C SER A 137 -2.64 11.83 21.24
N LEU A 138 -3.10 10.84 22.01
CA LEU A 138 -4.50 10.76 22.44
C LEU A 138 -4.76 11.87 23.46
N SER A 139 -5.44 12.94 23.08
CA SER A 139 -6.10 13.82 24.03
C SER A 139 -7.39 13.15 24.50
N SER A 140 -7.34 12.56 25.70
CA SER A 140 -8.57 12.24 26.44
C SER A 140 -9.13 13.55 26.96
N SER A 141 -10.34 13.92 26.54
CA SER A 141 -11.12 14.98 27.19
C SER A 141 -12.10 14.31 28.15
N ASN A 142 -12.24 14.94 29.33
CA ASN A 142 -12.89 14.50 30.56
C ASN A 142 -14.26 13.85 30.41
#